data_AF-A0A6A2XTI4-F1
#
_entry.id   AF-A0A6A2XTI4-F1
#
_cell.length_a   1.000
_cell.length_b   1.000
_cell.length_c   1.000
_cell.angle_alpha   90.00
_cell.angle_beta   90.00
_cell.angle_gamma   90.00
#
_symmetry.space_group_name_H-M   'P 1'
#
loop_
_entity.id
_entity.type
_entity.pdbx_description
1 polymer ?
#
loop_
_entity_poly.entity_id
_entity_poly.type
_entity_poly.pdbx_seq_one_letter_code
_entity_poly.pdbx_strand_id
1 'polypeptide(L)'
;MSCSGFIVRDDRGLILAAGHRTTLHITSTFMAEALAVIHGLQLILDLGIRSVVVESNSRTIISKLNTEEIDPSVIRSMIGDAKFLANHLESCSFTFINDKEIKHHMQWLQRDLEVPMTAFGKKTHRRWPLELQMLIVA
;
A
#
# COMPACT_ATOMS: atom_id res chain seq x y z
N MET A 1 17.59 2.04 10.77
CA MET A 1 16.42 1.14 10.64
C MET A 1 15.25 2.00 10.20
N SER A 2 14.52 1.61 9.16
CA SER A 2 13.29 2.30 8.75
C SER A 2 12.12 1.31 8.71
N CYS A 3 10.91 1.81 8.90
CA CYS A 3 9.68 1.03 8.83
C CYS A 3 8.93 1.41 7.56
N SER A 4 8.35 0.42 6.88
CA SER A 4 7.41 0.60 5.78
C SER A 4 6.09 -0.03 6.17
N GLY A 5 4.98 0.68 6.03
CA GLY A 5 3.65 0.22 6.41
C GLY A 5 2.58 0.51 5.35
N PHE A 6 1.47 -0.21 5.43
CA PHE A 6 0.33 -0.02 4.56
C PHE A 6 -0.96 -0.47 5.23
N ILE A 7 -2.08 0.05 4.74
CA ILE A 7 -3.43 -0.31 5.17
C ILE A 7 -4.25 -0.60 3.92
N VAL A 8 -4.98 -1.70 3.94
CA VAL A 8 -5.95 -2.07 2.90
C VAL A 8 -7.34 -1.87 3.47
N ARG A 9 -8.17 -1.11 2.76
CA ARG A 9 -9.55 -0.80 3.14
C ARG A 9 -10.50 -1.00 1.97
N ASP A 10 -11.78 -1.18 2.25
CA ASP A 10 -12.82 -1.14 1.22
C ASP A 10 -13.21 0.28 0.81
N ASP A 11 -14.10 0.36 -0.18
CA ASP A 11 -14.70 1.59 -0.71
C ASP A 11 -15.48 2.40 0.35
N ARG A 12 -15.84 1.77 1.47
CA ARG A 12 -16.50 2.41 2.63
C ARG A 12 -15.52 2.84 3.70
N GLY A 13 -14.22 2.60 3.51
CA GLY A 13 -13.17 2.91 4.47
C GLY A 13 -12.98 1.87 5.56
N LEU A 14 -13.67 0.71 5.50
CA LEU A 14 -13.47 -0.37 6.47
C LEU A 14 -12.11 -1.03 6.25
N ILE A 15 -11.30 -1.10 7.30
CA ILE A 15 -9.97 -1.73 7.24
C ILE A 15 -10.14 -3.25 7.12
N LEU A 16 -9.62 -3.79 6.03
CA LEU A 16 -9.63 -5.23 5.73
C LEU A 16 -8.32 -5.90 6.15
N ALA A 17 -7.21 -5.17 6.02
CA ALA A 17 -5.89 -5.61 6.43
C ALA A 17 -4.96 -4.43 6.71
N ALA A 18 -3.93 -4.64 7.51
CA ALA A 18 -2.83 -3.70 7.67
C ALA A 18 -1.53 -4.46 7.89
N GLY A 19 -0.41 -3.87 7.50
CA GLY A 19 0.90 -4.50 7.64
C GLY A 19 1.99 -3.47 7.79
N HIS A 20 3.07 -3.89 8.46
CA HIS A 20 4.31 -3.14 8.45
C HIS A 20 5.50 -4.10 8.40
N ARG A 21 6.62 -3.62 7.90
CA ARG A 21 7.90 -4.31 7.91
C ARG A 21 9.00 -3.33 8.28
N THR A 22 9.83 -3.74 9.22
CA THR A 22 11.07 -3.04 9.54
C THR A 22 12.18 -3.62 8.68
N THR A 23 12.82 -2.77 7.87
CA THR A 23 13.88 -3.21 6.97
C THR A 23 15.18 -2.51 7.34
N LEU A 24 16.24 -3.31 7.50
CA LEU A 24 17.60 -2.82 7.68
C LEU A 24 18.11 -2.27 6.34
N HIS A 25 18.94 -1.22 6.38
CA HIS A 25 19.53 -0.59 5.19
C HIS A 25 18.57 0.18 4.24
N ILE A 26 17.38 0.57 4.71
CA ILE A 26 16.64 1.65 4.03
C ILE A 26 17.36 2.97 4.31
N THR A 27 17.82 3.63 3.26
CA THR A 27 18.57 4.90 3.33
C THR A 27 17.76 6.12 2.92
N SER A 28 16.51 5.93 2.46
CA SER A 28 15.61 7.03 2.08
C SER A 28 14.13 6.73 2.34
N THR A 29 13.34 7.77 2.56
CA THR A 29 11.87 7.68 2.68
C THR A 29 11.24 7.08 1.42
N PHE A 30 11.75 7.43 0.24
CA PHE A 30 11.27 6.86 -1.03
C PHE A 30 11.46 5.35 -1.12
N MET A 31 12.55 4.80 -0.57
CA MET A 31 12.73 3.35 -0.49
C MET A 31 11.71 2.71 0.47
N ALA A 32 11.43 3.34 1.61
CA ALA A 32 10.43 2.84 2.55
C ALA A 32 9.03 2.82 1.90
N GLU A 33 8.66 3.88 1.18
CA GLU A 33 7.39 3.97 0.45
C GLU A 33 7.29 2.95 -0.68
N ALA A 34 8.33 2.80 -1.50
CA ALA A 34 8.34 1.81 -2.57
C ALA A 34 8.22 0.38 -2.02
N LEU A 35 8.89 0.08 -0.91
CA LEU A 35 8.75 -1.21 -0.23
C LEU A 35 7.37 -1.42 0.39
N ALA A 36 6.76 -0.37 0.95
CA ALA A 36 5.37 -0.45 1.43
C ALA A 36 4.42 -0.80 0.29
N VAL A 37 4.59 -0.21 -0.90
CA VAL A 37 3.81 -0.54 -2.09
C VAL A 37 3.98 -2.01 -2.46
N ILE A 38 5.22 -2.50 -2.56
CA ILE A 38 5.53 -3.90 -2.89
C ILE A 38 4.87 -4.86 -1.90
N HIS A 39 5.09 -4.66 -0.60
CA HIS A 39 4.55 -5.55 0.44
C HIS A 39 3.02 -5.51 0.49
N GLY A 40 2.42 -4.35 0.24
CA GLY A 40 0.97 -4.21 0.19
C GLY A 40 0.37 -4.91 -1.03
N LEU A 41 0.97 -4.76 -2.22
CA LEU A 41 0.54 -5.47 -3.44
C LEU A 41 0.68 -6.99 -3.30
N GLN A 42 1.75 -7.48 -2.66
CA GLN A 42 1.91 -8.90 -2.35
C GLN A 42 0.75 -9.41 -1.48
N LEU A 43 0.40 -8.68 -0.42
CA LEU A 43 -0.72 -9.07 0.44
C LEU A 43 -2.05 -9.07 -0.32
N ILE A 44 -2.30 -8.08 -1.17
CA ILE A 44 -3.51 -7.98 -1.99
C ILE A 44 -3.66 -9.22 -2.88
N LEU A 45 -2.58 -9.61 -3.56
CA LEU A 45 -2.55 -10.82 -4.38
C LEU A 45 -2.78 -12.08 -3.54
N ASP A 46 -2.14 -12.20 -2.37
CA ASP A 46 -2.30 -13.33 -1.45
C ASP A 46 -3.74 -13.46 -0.91
N LEU A 47 -4.44 -12.33 -0.76
CA LEU A 47 -5.84 -12.27 -0.34
C LEU A 47 -6.83 -12.58 -1.49
N GLY A 48 -6.34 -12.72 -2.72
CA GLY A 48 -7.15 -12.95 -3.92
C GLY A 48 -7.93 -11.71 -4.37
N ILE A 49 -7.50 -10.52 -3.94
CA ILE A 49 -8.05 -9.25 -4.39
C ILE A 49 -7.51 -8.98 -5.79
N ARG A 50 -8.39 -8.53 -6.69
CA ARG A 50 -8.04 -8.30 -8.11
C ARG A 50 -8.12 -6.84 -8.55
N SER A 51 -8.68 -5.97 -7.74
CA SER A 51 -8.87 -4.55 -8.05
C SER A 51 -8.42 -3.68 -6.87
N VAL A 52 -7.49 -2.76 -7.09
CA VAL A 52 -7.01 -1.85 -6.04
C VAL A 52 -6.67 -0.44 -6.54
N VAL A 53 -6.90 0.56 -5.71
CA VAL A 53 -6.33 1.90 -5.82
C VAL A 53 -5.23 2.06 -4.77
N VAL A 54 -3.98 2.26 -5.20
CA VAL A 54 -2.85 2.51 -4.31
C VAL A 54 -2.71 4.02 -4.08
N GLU A 55 -2.75 4.44 -2.82
CA GLU A 55 -2.73 5.83 -2.39
C GLU A 55 -1.44 6.14 -1.62
N SER A 56 -0.77 7.25 -1.95
CA SER A 56 0.42 7.74 -1.24
C SER A 56 0.51 9.27 -1.28
N ASN A 57 1.07 9.88 -0.23
CA ASN A 57 1.45 11.30 -0.23
C ASN A 57 2.81 11.59 -0.89
N SER A 58 3.40 10.59 -1.55
CA SER A 58 4.65 10.77 -2.28
C SER A 58 4.39 10.96 -3.75
N ARG A 59 4.36 12.22 -4.19
CA ARG A 59 4.23 12.58 -5.61
C ARG A 59 5.29 11.88 -6.46
N THR A 60 6.50 11.75 -5.92
CA THR A 60 7.61 11.08 -6.60
C THR A 60 7.32 9.61 -6.84
N ILE A 61 6.84 8.88 -5.84
CA ILE A 61 6.50 7.46 -5.99
C ILE A 61 5.32 7.28 -6.92
N ILE A 62 4.23 8.03 -6.72
CA ILE A 62 3.04 7.95 -7.58
C ILE A 62 3.37 8.28 -9.04
N SER A 63 4.15 9.34 -9.29
CA SER A 63 4.59 9.72 -10.64
C SER A 63 5.41 8.60 -11.29
N LYS A 64 6.34 8.00 -10.56
CA LYS A 64 7.18 6.91 -11.06
C LYS A 64 6.40 5.62 -11.33
N LEU A 65 5.36 5.35 -10.55
CA LEU A 65 4.48 4.19 -10.76
C LEU A 65 3.55 4.40 -11.97
N ASN A 66 3.15 5.64 -12.25
CA ASN A 66 2.28 5.98 -13.38
C ASN A 66 3.01 6.23 -14.72
N THR A 67 4.31 6.55 -14.71
CA THR A 67 5.08 6.74 -15.96
C THR A 67 5.50 5.40 -16.57
N GLU A 68 5.52 5.27 -17.89
CA GLU A 68 6.13 4.12 -18.58
C GLU A 68 7.65 4.30 -18.77
N GLU A 69 8.17 5.50 -18.50
CA GLU A 69 9.58 5.80 -18.65
C GLU A 69 10.45 5.00 -17.67
N ILE A 70 11.68 4.73 -18.10
CA ILE A 70 12.68 4.08 -17.27
C ILE A 70 13.06 5.02 -16.13
N ASP A 71 12.75 4.65 -14.88
CA ASP A 71 13.20 5.41 -13.70
C ASP A 71 14.74 5.39 -13.62
N PRO A 72 15.44 6.53 -13.71
CA PRO A 72 16.91 6.57 -13.64
C PRO A 72 17.45 6.53 -12.21
N SER A 73 16.57 6.49 -11.20
CA SER A 73 16.95 6.60 -9.80
C SER A 73 17.38 5.28 -9.15
N VAL A 74 17.94 5.38 -7.95
CA VAL A 74 18.35 4.24 -7.11
C VAL A 74 17.18 3.30 -6.75
N ILE A 75 15.93 3.79 -6.77
CA ILE A 75 14.75 2.97 -6.45
C ILE A 75 14.12 2.29 -7.67
N ARG A 76 14.74 2.39 -8.86
CA ARG A 76 14.22 1.83 -10.12
C ARG A 76 13.78 0.37 -10.00
N SER A 77 14.57 -0.47 -9.34
CA SER A 77 14.24 -1.90 -9.16
C SER A 77 12.94 -2.06 -8.37
N MET A 78 12.78 -1.32 -7.28
CA MET A 78 11.56 -1.35 -6.46
C MET A 78 10.34 -0.86 -7.24
N ILE A 79 10.49 0.19 -8.06
CA ILE A 79 9.41 0.65 -8.95
C ILE A 79 9.06 -0.42 -9.99
N GLY A 80 10.07 -1.10 -10.55
CA GLY A 80 9.88 -2.22 -11.47
C GLY A 80 9.11 -3.37 -10.83
N ASP A 81 9.50 -3.78 -9.63
CA ASP A 81 8.83 -4.85 -8.86
C ASP A 81 7.39 -4.48 -8.52
N ALA A 82 7.13 -3.24 -8.10
CA ALA A 82 5.79 -2.74 -7.83
C ALA A 82 4.89 -2.78 -9.07
N LYS A 83 5.40 -2.32 -10.23
CA LYS A 83 4.66 -2.39 -11.50
C LYS A 83 4.42 -3.84 -11.94
N PHE A 84 5.42 -4.70 -11.78
CA PHE A 84 5.28 -6.12 -12.07
C PHE A 84 4.16 -6.74 -11.26
N LEU A 85 4.11 -6.50 -9.94
CA LEU A 85 3.03 -6.98 -9.08
C LEU A 85 1.67 -6.39 -9.46
N ALA A 86 1.62 -5.08 -9.74
CA ALA A 86 0.38 -4.41 -10.15
C ALA A 86 -0.22 -5.00 -11.44
N ASN A 87 0.63 -5.42 -12.39
CA ASN A 87 0.20 -6.07 -13.63
C ASN A 87 -0.42 -7.46 -13.44
N HIS A 88 -0.33 -8.06 -12.25
CA HIS A 88 -1.03 -9.32 -11.93
C HIS A 88 -2.46 -9.10 -11.42
N LEU A 89 -2.86 -7.84 -11.21
CA LEU A 89 -4.22 -7.47 -10.83
C LEU A 89 -5.06 -7.22 -12.09
N GLU A 90 -6.37 -7.43 -11.99
CA GLU A 90 -7.31 -7.08 -13.07
C GLU A 90 -7.42 -5.55 -13.23
N SER A 91 -7.30 -4.81 -12.12
CA SER A 91 -7.28 -3.35 -12.09
C SER A 91 -6.35 -2.84 -10.99
N CYS A 92 -5.45 -1.93 -11.34
CA CYS A 92 -4.59 -1.25 -10.39
C CYS A 92 -4.36 0.19 -10.83
N SER A 93 -4.58 1.15 -9.94
CA SER A 93 -4.28 2.57 -10.18
C SER A 93 -3.47 3.16 -9.03
N PHE A 94 -2.68 4.21 -9.33
CA PHE A 94 -1.85 4.89 -8.33
C PHE A 94 -2.27 6.35 -8.22
N THR A 95 -2.68 6.75 -7.01
CA THR A 95 -3.26 8.07 -6.74
C THR A 95 -2.45 8.80 -5.66
N PHE A 96 -2.14 10.07 -5.93
CA PHE A 96 -1.57 10.94 -4.92
C PHE A 96 -2.68 11.48 -4.02
N ILE A 97 -2.46 11.40 -2.72
CA ILE A 97 -3.36 11.96 -1.70
C ILE A 97 -2.61 12.94 -0.81
N ASN A 98 -3.34 13.88 -0.22
CA ASN A 98 -2.74 14.96 0.54
C ASN A 98 -2.46 14.53 1.99
N ASP A 99 -1.46 15.11 2.66
CA ASP A 99 -1.16 14.80 4.08
C ASP A 99 -2.35 14.97 5.03
N LYS A 100 -3.28 15.88 4.71
CA LYS A 100 -4.52 16.07 5.49
C LYS A 100 -5.42 14.83 5.44
N GLU A 101 -5.50 14.19 4.28
CA GLU A 101 -6.29 12.98 4.07
C GLU A 101 -5.63 11.80 4.78
N ILE A 102 -4.29 11.67 4.71
CA ILE A 102 -3.56 10.64 5.48
C ILE A 102 -3.79 10.81 6.97
N LYS A 103 -3.66 12.03 7.50
CA LYS A 103 -3.88 12.29 8.93
C LYS A 103 -5.30 11.95 9.37
N HIS A 104 -6.30 12.24 8.54
CA HIS A 104 -7.67 11.82 8.81
C HIS A 104 -7.78 10.29 8.85
N HIS A 105 -7.23 9.56 7.87
CA HIS A 105 -7.22 8.09 7.86
C HIS A 105 -6.47 7.50 9.08
N MET A 106 -5.38 8.11 9.51
CA MET A 106 -4.63 7.72 10.71
C MET A 106 -5.43 7.91 12.00
N GLN A 107 -6.25 8.97 12.08
CA GLN A 107 -7.15 9.16 13.23
C GLN A 107 -8.23 8.08 13.31
N TRP A 108 -8.71 7.54 12.18
CA TRP A 108 -9.65 6.42 12.15
C TRP A 108 -9.03 5.13 12.69
N LEU A 109 -7.79 4.81 12.29
CA LEU A 109 -7.05 3.68 12.86
C LEU A 109 -6.95 3.78 14.39
N GLN A 110 -6.63 4.95 14.92
CA GLN A 110 -6.47 5.15 16.36
C GLN A 110 -7.79 4.99 17.14
N ARG A 111 -8.94 5.25 16.51
CA ARG A 111 -10.26 5.05 17.14
C ARG A 111 -10.77 3.61 17.08
N ASP A 112 -10.43 2.87 16.04
CA ASP A 112 -10.89 1.47 15.85
C ASP A 112 -9.89 0.42 16.41
N LEU A 113 -8.78 0.86 17.02
CA LEU A 113 -7.71 0.04 17.58
C LEU A 113 -8.02 -0.65 18.93
N GLU A 114 -9.30 -0.87 19.28
CA GLU A 114 -9.64 -1.97 20.20
C GLU A 114 -9.39 -3.36 19.57
N VAL A 115 -9.06 -3.40 18.27
CA VAL A 115 -8.64 -4.61 17.57
C VAL A 115 -7.10 -4.74 17.65
N PRO A 116 -6.55 -5.77 18.32
CA PRO A 116 -5.11 -5.95 18.40
C PRO A 116 -4.50 -6.10 17.01
N MET A 117 -3.43 -5.34 16.72
CA MET A 117 -2.64 -5.40 15.47
C MET A 117 -1.97 -6.76 15.19
N THR A 118 -2.25 -7.79 16.00
CA THR A 118 -1.75 -9.16 15.86
C THR A 118 -2.67 -10.08 15.05
N ALA A 119 -3.79 -9.61 14.51
CA ALA A 119 -4.72 -10.46 13.75
C ALA A 119 -4.26 -10.67 12.29
N PHE A 120 -3.10 -11.30 12.12
CA PHE A 120 -2.73 -11.96 10.87
C PHE A 120 -3.58 -13.23 10.69
N GLY A 121 -4.16 -13.42 9.50
CA GLY A 121 -4.54 -14.75 9.01
C GLY A 121 -5.87 -15.34 9.52
N LYS A 122 -7.00 -14.64 9.34
CA LYS A 122 -8.29 -15.34 9.23
C LYS A 122 -8.92 -15.04 7.87
N LYS A 123 -8.87 -16.02 6.96
CA LYS A 123 -9.69 -16.05 5.75
C LYS A 123 -11.15 -15.95 6.21
N THR A 124 -11.73 -14.76 6.13
CA THR A 124 -13.18 -14.64 6.26
C THR A 124 -13.77 -14.98 4.89
N HIS A 125 -14.66 -15.97 4.85
CA HIS A 125 -15.39 -16.41 3.65
C HIS A 125 -16.40 -15.34 3.20
N ARG A 126 -15.96 -14.10 2.99
CA ARG A 126 -16.79 -13.03 2.43
C ARG A 126 -16.22 -12.60 1.09
N ARG A 127 -17.11 -12.56 0.10
CA ARG A 127 -16.85 -12.03 -1.24
C ARG A 127 -16.35 -10.59 -1.06
N TRP A 128 -15.11 -10.30 -1.44
CA TRP A 128 -14.51 -8.98 -1.29
C TRP A 128 -15.26 -7.95 -2.15
N PRO A 129 -15.46 -6.70 -1.67
CA PRO A 129 -16.02 -5.63 -2.48
C PRO A 129 -15.12 -5.31 -3.68
N LEU A 130 -15.72 -4.75 -4.74
CA LEU A 130 -15.15 -4.66 -6.10
C LEU A 130 -14.01 -3.64 -6.24
N GLU A 131 -13.78 -2.79 -5.26
CA GLU A 131 -12.76 -1.75 -5.28
C GLU A 131 -12.18 -1.58 -3.87
N LEU A 132 -10.89 -1.88 -3.72
CA LEU A 132 -10.17 -1.72 -2.47
C LEU A 132 -9.16 -0.59 -2.59
N GLN A 133 -8.91 0.12 -1.50
CA GLN A 133 -7.95 1.21 -1.45
C GLN A 133 -6.80 0.81 -0.54
N MET A 134 -5.56 1.01 -0.99
CA MET A 134 -4.35 0.71 -0.25
C MET A 134 -3.60 1.99 0.09
N LEU A 135 -3.63 2.38 1.36
CA LEU A 135 -2.93 3.54 1.86
C LEU A 135 -1.49 3.18 2.26
N ILE A 136 -0.50 3.87 1.69
CA ILE A 136 0.90 3.75 2.06
C ILE A 136 1.23 4.62 3.27
N VAL A 137 1.99 4.06 4.21
CA VAL A 137 2.38 4.67 5.48
C VAL A 137 3.87 4.43 5.68
N ALA A 138 4.72 5.42 5.41
CA ALA A 138 6.18 5.29 5.47
C ALA A 138 6.81 6.36 6.36
#